data_AF-A0A286TTV5-F1
#
_entry.id   AF-A0A286TTV5-F1
#
_cell.length_a   1.000
_cell.length_b   1.000
_cell.length_c   1.000
_cell.angle_alpha   90.00
_cell.angle_beta   90.00
_cell.angle_gamma   90.00
#
_symmetry.space_group_name_H-M   'P 1'
#
loop_
_entity.id
_entity.type
_entity.pdbx_description
1 polymer ?
#
loop_
_entity_poly.entity_id
_entity_poly.type
_entity_poly.pdbx_seq_one_letter_code
_entity_poly.pdbx_strand_id
1 'polypeptide(L)'
;MLLFVISKVDVEQMLEEIEWDTLLFFSGLFALVGVLEEKGVSEWLAHNVFLRAGDIPYFIVLMVLWVSGLTAGLLNNIPFTIAMVPIVKLMQESNPIPNNILWWALVLGTCFGGNLTILGASVNIVTVGIVKKYKHNISFLEFMRSETRLSGSLKKK
;
A
#
# COMPACT_ATOMS: atom_id res chain seq x y z
N MET A 1 0.05 -6.32 -27.87
CA MET A 1 0.64 -6.50 -29.22
C MET A 1 -0.15 -5.80 -30.31
N LEU A 2 -1.47 -5.99 -30.43
CA LEU A 2 -2.31 -5.33 -31.45
C LEU A 2 -2.21 -3.79 -31.44
N LEU A 3 -2.14 -3.18 -30.24
CA LEU A 3 -1.95 -1.74 -30.09
C LEU A 3 -0.64 -1.24 -30.74
N PHE A 4 0.48 -1.94 -30.57
CA PHE A 4 1.79 -1.55 -31.13
C PHE A 4 1.83 -1.56 -32.66
N VAL A 5 1.13 -2.51 -33.28
CA VAL A 5 1.04 -2.62 -34.74
C VAL A 5 0.21 -1.46 -35.32
N ILE A 6 -0.82 -1.00 -34.59
CA ILE A 6 -1.72 0.07 -35.03
C ILE A 6 -1.10 1.45 -34.79
N SER A 7 -0.41 1.66 -33.68
CA SER A 7 0.06 2.99 -33.27
C SER A 7 1.40 3.41 -33.88
N LYS A 8 2.16 2.51 -34.53
CA LYS A 8 3.50 2.78 -35.09
C LYS A 8 4.44 3.51 -34.10
N VAL A 9 4.28 3.25 -32.81
CA VAL A 9 5.09 3.87 -31.77
C VAL A 9 6.41 3.13 -31.70
N ASP A 10 7.52 3.87 -31.78
CA ASP A 10 8.86 3.31 -31.59
C ASP A 10 8.99 2.80 -30.15
N VAL A 11 9.23 1.50 -30.02
CA VAL A 11 9.34 0.83 -28.72
C VAL A 11 10.48 1.44 -27.90
N GLU A 12 11.57 1.86 -28.56
CA GLU A 12 12.70 2.53 -27.92
C GLU A 12 12.29 3.85 -27.25
N GLN A 13 11.47 4.67 -27.91
CA GLN A 13 11.00 5.94 -27.32
C GLN A 13 10.11 5.70 -26.09
N MET A 14 9.26 4.66 -26.11
CA MET A 14 8.47 4.30 -24.92
C MET A 14 9.34 3.81 -23.78
N LEU A 15 10.38 3.02 -24.04
CA LEU A 15 11.26 2.49 -23.01
C LEU A 15 12.07 3.61 -22.31
N GLU A 16 12.38 4.70 -23.01
CA GLU A 16 13.00 5.90 -22.43
C GLU A 16 12.04 6.73 -21.54
N GLU A 17 10.73 6.62 -21.77
CA GLU A 17 9.71 7.29 -20.95
C GLU A 17 9.43 6.55 -19.63
N ILE A 18 9.78 5.27 -19.54
CA ILE A 18 9.59 4.46 -18.32
C ILE A 18 10.47 4.96 -17.18
N GLU A 19 9.88 5.08 -15.99
CA GLU A 19 10.59 5.43 -14.77
C GLU A 19 11.22 4.19 -14.12
N TRP A 20 12.40 3.81 -14.63
CA TRP A 20 13.14 2.62 -14.20
C TRP A 20 13.48 2.61 -12.70
N ASP A 21 13.81 3.77 -12.13
CA ASP A 21 14.13 3.92 -10.71
C ASP A 21 12.96 3.45 -9.81
N THR A 22 11.73 3.85 -10.16
CA THR A 22 10.53 3.48 -9.42
C THR A 22 10.21 1.99 -9.54
N LEU A 23 10.40 1.42 -10.74
CA LEU A 23 10.22 -0.03 -10.95
C LEU A 23 11.22 -0.86 -10.14
N LEU A 24 12.51 -0.47 -10.17
CA LEU A 24 13.56 -1.14 -9.41
C LEU A 24 13.29 -1.04 -7.90
N PHE A 25 12.85 0.13 -7.42
CA PHE A 25 12.45 0.32 -6.03
C PHE A 25 11.33 -0.64 -5.61
N PHE A 26 10.25 -0.75 -6.39
CA PHE A 26 9.16 -1.70 -6.09
C PHE A 26 9.60 -3.16 -6.17
N SER A 27 10.45 -3.51 -7.14
CA SER A 27 11.01 -4.86 -7.24
C SER A 27 11.79 -5.25 -5.98
N GLY A 28 12.59 -4.33 -5.44
CA GLY A 28 13.32 -4.52 -4.19
C GLY A 28 12.40 -4.64 -2.97
N LEU A 29 11.34 -3.83 -2.89
CA LEU A 29 10.35 -3.93 -1.82
C LEU A 29 9.62 -5.29 -1.83
N PHE A 30 9.19 -5.76 -3.01
CA PHE A 30 8.52 -7.06 -3.11
C PHE A 30 9.46 -8.23 -2.83
N ALA A 31 10.71 -8.16 -3.31
CA ALA A 31 11.73 -9.15 -2.97
C ALA A 31 11.96 -9.20 -1.45
N LEU A 32 12.04 -8.04 -0.79
CA LEU A 32 12.21 -7.96 0.67
C LEU A 32 11.02 -8.56 1.41
N VAL A 33 9.78 -8.26 1.01
CA VAL A 33 8.58 -8.87 1.60
C VAL A 33 8.59 -10.39 1.39
N GLY A 34 8.95 -10.87 0.20
CA GLY A 34 9.06 -12.30 -0.08
C GLY A 34 10.10 -13.01 0.82
N VAL A 35 11.26 -12.39 1.05
CA VAL A 35 12.27 -12.94 1.96
C VAL A 35 11.78 -12.95 3.41
N LEU A 36 11.07 -11.92 3.86
CA LEU A 36 10.50 -11.89 5.21
C LEU A 36 9.44 -12.99 5.41
N GLU A 37 8.65 -13.26 4.38
CA GLU A 37 7.68 -14.35 4.38
C GLU A 37 8.39 -15.71 4.41
N GLU A 38 9.39 -15.94 3.56
CA GLU A 38 10.17 -17.18 3.52
C GLU A 38 10.91 -17.46 4.84
N LYS A 39 11.35 -16.40 5.54
CA LYS A 39 11.97 -16.50 6.86
C LYS A 39 10.97 -16.69 8.01
N GLY A 40 9.66 -16.72 7.73
CA GLY A 40 8.62 -16.90 8.75
C GLY A 40 8.45 -15.68 9.68
N VAL A 41 8.93 -14.50 9.27
CA VAL A 41 8.80 -13.27 10.10
C VAL A 41 7.33 -12.87 10.23
N SER A 42 6.55 -13.05 9.16
CA SER A 42 5.11 -12.81 9.17
C SER A 42 4.39 -13.72 10.17
N GLU A 43 4.74 -15.01 10.22
CA GLU A 43 4.18 -15.96 11.19
C GLU A 43 4.56 -15.60 12.62
N TRP A 44 5.84 -15.24 12.83
CA TRP A 44 6.32 -14.78 14.13
C TRP A 44 5.57 -13.53 14.60
N LEU A 45 5.34 -12.55 13.73
CA LEU A 45 4.54 -11.35 14.02
C LEU A 45 3.09 -11.71 14.35
N ALA A 46 2.48 -12.62 13.58
CA ALA A 46 1.13 -13.08 13.83
C ALA A 46 1.00 -13.65 15.25
N HIS A 47 1.90 -14.56 15.63
CA HIS A 47 1.85 -15.24 16.93
C HIS A 47 2.22 -14.33 18.11
N ASN A 48 3.20 -13.44 17.95
CA ASN A 48 3.71 -12.64 19.06
C ASN A 48 2.94 -11.34 19.29
N VAL A 49 2.33 -10.77 18.25
CA VAL A 49 1.65 -9.47 18.30
C VAL A 49 0.15 -9.64 18.16
N PHE A 50 -0.29 -10.22 17.04
CA PHE A 50 -1.71 -10.20 16.67
C PHE A 50 -2.56 -11.24 17.38
N LEU A 51 -2.03 -12.46 17.60
CA LEU A 51 -2.74 -13.51 18.35
C LEU A 51 -2.70 -13.28 19.87
N ARG A 52 -1.79 -12.44 20.36
CA ARG A 52 -1.76 -12.01 21.77
C ARG A 52 -2.63 -10.79 22.06
N ALA A 53 -3.24 -10.19 21.04
CA ALA A 53 -4.09 -9.01 21.16
C ALA A 53 -5.38 -9.25 21.97
N GLY A 54 -5.70 -10.50 22.31
CA GLY A 54 -6.90 -10.91 23.04
C GLY A 54 -7.94 -11.56 22.13
N ASP A 55 -8.97 -12.14 22.73
CA ASP A 55 -9.93 -13.00 22.02
C ASP A 55 -11.17 -12.26 21.51
N ILE A 56 -11.32 -10.98 21.84
CA ILE A 56 -12.51 -10.17 21.52
C ILE A 56 -12.50 -9.82 20.02
N PRO A 57 -13.42 -10.36 19.20
CA PRO A 57 -13.36 -10.20 17.74
C PRO A 57 -13.37 -8.72 17.28
N TYR A 58 -14.14 -7.88 17.97
CA TYR A 58 -14.24 -6.45 17.68
C TYR A 58 -12.90 -5.72 17.86
N PHE A 59 -12.16 -6.06 18.92
CA PHE A 59 -10.86 -5.45 19.19
C PHE A 59 -9.82 -5.85 18.16
N ILE A 60 -9.81 -7.13 17.76
CA ILE A 60 -8.92 -7.64 16.72
C ILE A 60 -9.16 -6.93 15.39
N VAL A 61 -10.43 -6.79 14.97
CA VAL A 61 -10.81 -6.09 13.73
C VAL A 61 -10.35 -4.64 13.76
N LEU A 62 -10.60 -3.92 14.86
CA LEU A 62 -10.14 -2.54 15.01
C LEU A 62 -8.61 -2.42 15.00
N MET A 63 -7.91 -3.35 15.66
CA MET A 63 -6.45 -3.39 15.65
C MET A 63 -5.93 -3.55 14.23
N VAL A 64 -6.43 -4.52 13.48
CA VAL A 64 -6.03 -4.74 12.08
C VAL A 64 -6.31 -3.49 11.26
N LEU A 65 -7.47 -2.86 11.41
CA LEU A 65 -7.83 -1.64 10.67
C LEU A 65 -6.86 -0.48 10.96
N TRP A 66 -6.58 -0.20 12.23
CA TRP A 66 -5.72 0.91 12.64
C TRP A 66 -4.25 0.67 12.34
N VAL A 67 -3.73 -0.52 12.67
CA VAL A 67 -2.34 -0.89 12.34
C VAL A 67 -2.15 -0.83 10.84
N SER A 68 -3.09 -1.38 10.07
CA SER A 68 -3.00 -1.35 8.61
C SER A 68 -3.04 0.07 8.06
N GLY A 69 -3.91 0.95 8.57
CA GLY A 69 -3.99 2.32 8.11
C GLY A 69 -2.78 3.17 8.48
N LEU A 70 -2.28 3.07 9.71
CA LEU A 70 -1.11 3.84 10.14
C LEU A 70 0.15 3.34 9.43
N THR A 71 0.34 2.02 9.36
CA THR A 71 1.55 1.45 8.74
C THR A 71 1.52 1.59 7.23
N ALA A 72 0.39 1.41 6.54
CA ALA A 72 0.27 1.66 5.11
C ALA A 72 0.27 3.16 4.73
N GLY A 73 0.14 4.06 5.70
CA GLY A 73 0.42 5.48 5.48
C GLY A 73 1.90 5.81 5.56
N LEU A 74 2.68 5.10 6.37
CA LEU A 74 4.13 5.30 6.47
C LEU A 74 4.90 4.49 5.41
N LEU A 75 4.43 3.28 5.15
CA LEU A 75 4.90 2.37 4.12
C LEU A 75 4.00 2.44 2.90
N ASN A 76 4.30 1.68 1.85
CA ASN A 76 3.42 1.53 0.71
C ASN A 76 2.30 0.53 0.99
N ASN A 77 1.07 0.86 0.60
CA ASN A 77 -0.11 0.02 0.80
C ASN A 77 -0.02 -1.36 0.12
N ILE A 78 0.66 -1.49 -1.03
CA ILE A 78 0.72 -2.77 -1.77
C ILE A 78 1.65 -3.79 -1.09
N PRO A 79 2.96 -3.53 -0.88
CA PRO A 79 3.86 -4.45 -0.19
C PRO A 79 3.39 -4.77 1.23
N PHE A 80 2.86 -3.77 1.95
CA PHE A 80 2.33 -3.98 3.29
C PHE A 80 1.13 -4.93 3.30
N THR A 81 0.18 -4.77 2.36
CA THR A 81 -0.96 -5.68 2.25
C THR A 81 -0.48 -7.10 2.02
N ILE A 82 0.47 -7.32 1.11
CA ILE A 82 1.04 -8.65 0.82
C ILE A 82 1.62 -9.28 2.09
N ALA A 83 2.40 -8.51 2.87
CA ALA A 83 2.96 -9.00 4.13
C ALA A 83 1.90 -9.36 5.19
N MET A 84 0.75 -8.68 5.18
CA MET A 84 -0.36 -8.93 6.11
C MET A 84 -1.28 -10.07 5.69
N VAL A 85 -1.31 -10.49 4.42
CA VAL A 85 -2.11 -11.63 3.94
C VAL A 85 -1.91 -12.90 4.79
N PRO A 86 -0.67 -13.41 4.99
CA PRO A 86 -0.46 -14.61 5.81
C PRO A 86 -0.86 -14.40 7.28
N ILE A 87 -0.65 -13.18 7.81
CA ILE A 87 -1.01 -12.82 9.19
C ILE A 87 -2.53 -12.88 9.39
N VAL A 88 -3.29 -12.21 8.52
CA VAL A 88 -4.76 -12.19 8.56
C VAL A 88 -5.34 -13.58 8.35
N LYS A 89 -4.73 -14.40 7.50
CA LYS A 89 -5.13 -15.80 7.31
C LYS A 89 -4.97 -16.61 8.60
N LEU A 90 -3.81 -16.56 9.26
CA LEU A 90 -3.56 -17.25 10.53
C LEU A 90 -4.50 -16.76 11.65
N MET A 91 -4.79 -15.46 11.68
CA MET A 91 -5.75 -14.89 12.64
C MET A 91 -7.16 -15.40 12.40
N GLN A 92 -7.59 -15.53 11.14
CA GLN A 92 -8.92 -16.04 10.81
C GLN A 92 -9.05 -17.55 11.03
N GLU A 93 -7.96 -18.32 10.90
CA GLU A 93 -7.92 -19.73 11.27
C GLU A 93 -7.98 -19.93 12.80
N SER A 94 -7.31 -19.06 13.56
CA SER A 94 -7.27 -19.15 15.03
C SER A 94 -8.55 -18.61 15.69
N ASN A 95 -9.10 -17.52 15.18
CA ASN A 95 -10.32 -16.90 15.69
C ASN A 95 -11.28 -16.61 14.52
N PRO A 96 -12.13 -17.57 14.12
CA PRO A 96 -12.96 -17.45 12.92
C PRO A 96 -14.00 -16.35 13.07
N ILE A 97 -13.73 -15.20 12.44
CA ILE A 97 -14.66 -14.08 12.35
C ILE A 97 -15.55 -14.25 11.10
N PRO A 98 -16.88 -14.22 11.23
CA PRO A 98 -17.79 -14.39 10.10
C PRO A 98 -17.65 -13.25 9.06
N ASN A 99 -18.11 -13.52 7.84
CA ASN A 99 -18.22 -12.54 6.74
C ASN A 99 -16.90 -11.89 6.29
N ASN A 100 -15.74 -12.52 6.56
CA ASN A 100 -14.43 -12.00 6.14
C ASN A 100 -14.17 -10.57 6.62
N ILE A 101 -14.72 -10.17 7.77
CA ILE A 101 -14.61 -8.81 8.31
C ILE A 101 -13.13 -8.42 8.52
N LEU A 102 -12.27 -9.38 8.85
CA LEU A 102 -10.84 -9.15 9.02
C LEU A 102 -10.17 -8.70 7.70
N TRP A 103 -10.56 -9.30 6.57
CA TRP A 103 -10.10 -8.89 5.24
C TRP A 103 -10.61 -7.50 4.87
N TRP A 104 -11.86 -7.19 5.20
CA TRP A 104 -12.40 -5.84 5.00
C TRP A 104 -11.66 -4.81 5.84
N ALA A 105 -11.33 -5.11 7.09
CA ALA A 105 -10.54 -4.23 7.94
C ALA A 105 -9.13 -3.98 7.36
N LEU A 106 -8.48 -5.02 6.84
CA LEU A 106 -7.18 -4.88 6.17
C LEU A 106 -7.29 -3.98 4.94
N VAL A 107 -8.25 -4.24 4.03
CA VAL A 107 -8.40 -3.47 2.78
C VAL A 107 -8.80 -2.03 3.07
N LEU A 108 -9.77 -1.80 3.97
CA LEU A 108 -10.20 -0.45 4.32
C LEU A 108 -9.08 0.32 5.04
N GLY A 109 -8.38 -0.32 5.97
CA GLY A 109 -7.24 0.26 6.66
C GLY A 109 -6.14 0.65 5.67
N THR A 110 -5.67 -0.29 4.85
CA THR A 110 -4.57 -0.03 3.89
C THR A 110 -4.93 0.98 2.81
N CYS A 111 -6.16 0.98 2.29
CA CYS A 111 -6.62 1.98 1.33
C CYS A 111 -6.73 3.37 1.97
N PHE A 112 -7.23 3.47 3.21
CA PHE A 112 -7.29 4.74 3.91
C PHE A 112 -5.87 5.26 4.23
N GLY A 113 -5.02 4.37 4.74
CA GLY A 113 -3.62 4.64 5.06
C GLY A 113 -2.82 5.12 3.86
N GLY A 114 -2.95 4.46 2.71
CA GLY A 114 -2.19 4.81 1.50
C GLY A 114 -2.40 6.26 1.01
N ASN A 115 -3.56 6.85 1.32
CA ASN A 115 -3.86 8.25 0.99
C ASN A 115 -3.34 9.26 2.05
N LEU A 116 -2.84 8.79 3.20
CA LEU A 116 -2.37 9.65 4.28
C LEU A 116 -1.02 10.29 3.99
N THR A 117 -0.20 9.79 3.07
CA THR A 117 1.11 10.38 2.78
C THR A 117 1.52 10.22 1.31
N ILE A 118 2.56 10.96 0.89
CA ILE A 118 3.21 10.77 -0.42
C ILE A 118 3.73 9.33 -0.60
N LEU A 119 4.22 8.71 0.48
CA LEU A 119 4.81 7.37 0.42
C LEU A 119 3.76 6.25 0.50
N GLY A 120 2.57 6.58 1.00
CA GLY A 120 1.49 5.65 1.29
C GLY A 120 0.99 4.90 0.06
N ALA A 121 0.90 5.57 -1.08
CA ALA A 121 0.45 4.99 -2.34
C ALA A 121 1.56 4.99 -3.40
N SER A 122 1.64 3.91 -4.17
CA SER A 122 2.62 3.79 -5.26
C SER A 122 2.44 4.88 -6.32
N VAL A 123 1.20 5.25 -6.60
CA VAL A 123 0.85 6.32 -7.55
C VAL A 123 1.40 7.67 -7.11
N ASN A 124 1.39 7.95 -5.80
CA ASN A 124 1.89 9.22 -5.26
C ASN A 124 3.41 9.34 -5.46
N ILE A 125 4.15 8.24 -5.20
CA ILE A 125 5.61 8.18 -5.41
C ILE A 125 5.96 8.38 -6.89
N VAL A 126 5.29 7.64 -7.79
CA VAL A 126 5.47 7.77 -9.25
C VAL A 126 5.18 9.19 -9.71
N THR A 127 4.08 9.79 -9.21
CA THR A 127 3.70 11.16 -9.60
C THR A 127 4.77 12.17 -9.18
N VAL A 128 5.33 12.05 -7.97
CA VAL A 128 6.43 12.92 -7.52
C VAL A 128 7.69 12.71 -8.37
N GLY A 129 8.00 11.46 -8.75
CA GLY A 129 9.10 11.13 -9.64
C GLY A 129 8.98 11.80 -11.02
N ILE A 130 7.79 11.68 -11.63
CA ILE A 130 7.46 12.36 -12.88
C ILE A 130 7.57 13.88 -12.74
N VAL A 131 6.97 14.48 -11.70
CA VAL A 131 6.97 15.94 -11.50
C VAL A 131 8.40 16.48 -11.29
N LYS A 132 9.27 15.70 -10.63
CA LYS A 132 10.70 16.01 -10.49
C LYS A 132 11.41 16.06 -11.85
N LYS A 133 11.04 15.20 -12.80
CA LYS A 133 11.55 15.22 -14.20
C LYS A 133 11.20 16.54 -14.91
N TYR A 134 10.08 17.18 -14.54
CA TYR A 134 9.64 18.49 -15.05
C TYR A 134 10.15 19.70 -14.23
N LYS A 135 11.14 19.52 -13.34
CA LYS A 135 11.75 20.57 -12.48
C LYS A 135 10.79 21.24 -11.48
N HIS A 136 9.64 20.64 -11.21
CA HIS A 136 8.83 21.02 -10.05
C HIS A 136 9.12 20.07 -8.89
N ASN A 137 9.28 20.60 -7.68
CA ASN A 137 9.42 19.80 -6.47
C ASN A 137 8.17 19.98 -5.63
N ILE A 138 7.44 18.90 -5.38
CA ILE A 138 6.31 18.90 -4.44
C ILE A 138 6.87 18.50 -3.07
N SER A 139 6.72 19.39 -2.08
CA SER A 139 7.13 19.08 -0.72
C SER A 139 6.09 18.17 -0.02
N PHE A 140 6.54 17.39 0.96
CA PHE A 140 5.68 16.51 1.76
C PHE A 140 4.49 17.25 2.37
N LEU A 141 4.72 18.42 2.96
CA LEU A 141 3.67 19.24 3.55
C LEU A 141 2.68 19.79 2.51
N GLU A 142 3.16 20.08 1.31
CA GLU A 142 2.34 20.63 0.24
C GLU A 142 1.38 19.59 -0.33
N PHE A 143 1.85 18.35 -0.51
CA PHE A 143 1.00 17.21 -0.85
C PHE A 143 -0.06 16.92 0.22
N MET A 144 0.36 16.87 1.49
CA MET A 144 -0.56 16.69 2.62
C MET A 144 -1.64 17.77 2.69
N ARG A 145 -1.25 19.01 2.39
CA ARG A 145 -2.17 20.17 2.35
C ARG A 145 -3.10 20.12 1.13
N SER A 146 -2.66 19.60 -0.02
CA SER A 146 -3.52 19.46 -1.20
C SER A 146 -4.58 18.36 -1.03
N GLU A 147 -4.19 17.20 -0.48
CA GLU A 147 -5.09 16.09 -0.17
C GLU A 147 -6.24 16.53 0.76
N THR A 148 -5.91 17.24 1.84
CA THR A 148 -6.90 17.77 2.79
C THR A 148 -7.80 18.85 2.17
N ARG A 149 -7.31 19.65 1.22
CA ARG A 149 -8.12 20.66 0.50
C ARG A 149 -9.06 20.06 -0.54
N LEU A 150 -8.63 19.03 -1.27
CA LEU A 150 -9.46 18.35 -2.27
C LEU A 150 -10.68 17.67 -1.62
N SER A 151 -10.46 17.03 -0.46
CA SER A 151 -11.56 16.46 0.35
C SER A 151 -12.59 17.51 0.78
N GLY A 152 -12.15 18.75 1.07
CA GLY A 152 -13.05 19.88 1.38
C GLY A 152 -13.79 20.46 0.16
N SER A 153 -13.21 20.39 -1.04
CA SER A 153 -13.81 20.92 -2.27
C SER A 153 -14.90 20.02 -2.86
N LEU A 154 -14.80 18.70 -2.66
CA LEU A 154 -15.83 17.74 -3.11
C LEU A 154 -17.13 17.81 -2.30
N LYS A 155 -17.10 18.43 -1.11
CA LYS A 155 -18.30 18.65 -0.28
C LYS A 155 -19.12 19.89 -0.67
N LYS A 156 -18.69 20.64 -1.69
CA LYS A 156 -19.33 21.89 -2.15
C LYS A 156 -20.01 21.79 -3.54
N LYS A 157 -20.19 20.59 -4.08
CA LYS A 157 -21.03 20.36 -5.26
C LYS A 157 -22.14 19.37 -4.95
#